data_AF-A0A8J2KQL7-F1
#
_entry.id   AF-A0A8J2KQL7-F1
#
_cell.length_a   1.000
_cell.length_b   1.000
_cell.length_c   1.000
_cell.angle_alpha   90.00
_cell.angle_beta   90.00
_cell.angle_gamma   90.00
#
_symmetry.space_group_name_H-M   'P 1'
#
loop_
_entity.id
_entity.type
_entity.pdbx_description
1 polymer ?
#
loop_
_entity_poly.entity_id
_entity_poly.type
_entity_poly.pdbx_seq_one_letter_code
_entity_poly.pdbx_strand_id
1 'polypeptide(L)'
;MFKFRSVFVSLIAGGFLLQFTTSQELFESTDFESHVKFTTDFENATTQDSSSTSSAPEALFKDHPAKRGRTGRYYQESAQVATDFNWIRQSISRHNQFRYYHSAPPLRFNISLCQISQAYANRMARENLWGHNYNVLNKYGLGENLAKYTQSGSKRYVNSSVSVDLWYREIGDYDFRSGRPLYNRAVGHFTQLVWRSTYQMGTAFAIRRQGNRNVVFVVANYYPRGNVNGGYISNVLPRRRFGKSIDPEKDSWSLEQVNRENDEAIDRAKVDLERLHFEAFKDFEELTEELEISPATVSTVQKEFKSSSSTGALACTLMTIVLTGMITIIL
;
A
#
# COMPACT_ATOMS: atom_id res chain seq x y z
N MET A 1 5.52 -33.99 -12.97
CA MET A 1 4.38 -33.52 -12.14
C MET A 1 4.76 -33.05 -10.72
N PHE A 2 5.59 -33.76 -9.95
CA PHE A 2 5.96 -33.33 -8.59
C PHE A 2 6.88 -32.08 -8.55
N LYS A 3 7.84 -31.96 -9.48
CA LYS A 3 8.67 -30.73 -9.63
C LYS A 3 7.85 -29.53 -10.11
N PHE A 4 6.89 -29.75 -11.01
CA PHE A 4 5.90 -28.75 -11.45
C PHE A 4 5.15 -28.13 -10.27
N ARG A 5 4.74 -28.92 -9.27
CA ARG A 5 4.10 -28.39 -8.05
C ARG A 5 5.06 -27.57 -7.19
N SER A 6 6.33 -27.96 -7.09
CA SER A 6 7.32 -27.20 -6.31
C SER A 6 7.69 -25.87 -6.97
N VAL A 7 7.83 -25.84 -8.29
CA VAL A 7 8.11 -24.62 -9.07
C VAL A 7 6.87 -23.72 -9.14
N PHE A 8 5.67 -24.29 -9.28
CA PHE A 8 4.42 -23.53 -9.16
C PHE A 8 4.28 -22.97 -7.74
N VAL A 9 4.61 -23.73 -6.69
CA VAL A 9 4.62 -23.21 -5.30
C VAL A 9 5.72 -22.17 -5.07
N SER A 10 6.87 -22.22 -5.75
CA SER A 10 7.93 -21.18 -5.67
C SER A 10 7.61 -19.91 -6.47
N LEU A 11 7.05 -20.03 -7.67
CA LEU A 11 6.48 -18.91 -8.44
C LEU A 11 5.26 -18.33 -7.71
N ILE A 12 4.55 -19.17 -6.96
CA ILE A 12 3.45 -18.74 -6.11
C ILE A 12 4.01 -18.04 -4.84
N ALA A 13 5.00 -18.61 -4.17
CA ALA A 13 5.58 -18.04 -2.96
C ALA A 13 6.37 -16.74 -3.24
N GLY A 14 6.99 -16.63 -4.42
CA GLY A 14 7.75 -15.45 -4.86
C GLY A 14 6.94 -14.41 -5.64
N GLY A 15 5.76 -14.77 -6.16
CA GLY A 15 4.95 -13.92 -7.06
C GLY A 15 3.44 -13.84 -6.77
N PHE A 16 2.90 -14.58 -5.80
CA PHE A 16 1.44 -14.79 -5.62
C PHE A 16 0.83 -14.05 -4.45
N LEU A 17 1.18 -12.78 -4.35
CA LEU A 17 0.32 -11.83 -3.65
C LEU A 17 -0.24 -10.75 -4.58
N LEU A 18 0.03 -10.79 -5.90
CA LEU A 18 -0.26 -9.61 -6.73
C LEU A 18 -1.19 -9.72 -7.92
N GLN A 19 -1.45 -10.86 -8.59
CA GLN A 19 -2.48 -10.86 -9.65
C GLN A 19 -3.22 -12.21 -9.77
N PHE A 20 -4.57 -12.10 -9.76
CA PHE A 20 -5.62 -13.13 -9.88
C PHE A 20 -6.05 -13.90 -8.63
N THR A 21 -6.97 -13.30 -7.87
CA THR A 21 -8.34 -13.85 -7.70
C THR A 21 -9.28 -12.73 -7.24
N THR A 22 -9.96 -12.07 -8.17
CA THR A 22 -11.34 -11.66 -7.89
C THR A 22 -12.19 -12.92 -7.99
N SER A 23 -12.29 -13.66 -6.88
CA SER A 23 -13.37 -14.59 -6.53
C SER A 23 -13.05 -15.14 -5.14
N GLN A 24 -13.70 -14.54 -4.15
CA GLN A 24 -14.12 -14.97 -2.81
C GLN A 24 -13.59 -16.23 -2.07
N GLU A 25 -12.70 -17.10 -2.58
CA GLU A 25 -12.51 -18.45 -2.01
C GLU A 25 -11.07 -18.93 -1.69
N LEU A 26 -10.01 -18.12 -1.77
CA LEU A 26 -8.64 -18.63 -1.49
C LEU A 26 -7.82 -17.86 -0.44
N PHE A 27 -8.46 -17.01 0.37
CA PHE A 27 -7.82 -16.34 1.50
C PHE A 27 -7.80 -17.21 2.78
N GLU A 28 -7.52 -18.50 2.64
CA GLU A 28 -7.42 -19.49 3.74
C GLU A 28 -6.02 -20.14 3.86
N SER A 29 -5.02 -19.80 3.04
CA SER A 29 -3.68 -20.39 3.17
C SER A 29 -2.71 -19.55 4.03
N THR A 30 -2.69 -19.90 5.32
CA THR A 30 -1.58 -20.01 6.30
C THR A 30 -0.33 -19.10 6.34
N ASP A 31 -0.05 -18.18 5.41
CA ASP A 31 1.28 -17.52 5.37
C ASP A 31 1.32 -16.05 5.80
N PHE A 32 0.18 -15.38 5.97
CA PHE A 32 0.13 -14.06 6.63
C PHE A 32 0.07 -14.19 8.15
N GLU A 33 -0.52 -15.27 8.66
CA GLU A 33 -0.51 -15.56 10.10
C GLU A 33 0.90 -15.81 10.62
N SER A 34 1.81 -16.40 9.83
CA SER A 34 3.18 -16.73 10.27
C SER A 34 4.02 -15.48 10.54
N HIS A 35 3.95 -14.46 9.67
CA HIS A 35 4.71 -13.21 9.82
C HIS A 35 4.12 -12.25 10.86
N VAL A 36 2.81 -12.35 11.14
CA VAL A 36 2.15 -11.61 12.24
C VAL A 36 2.24 -12.37 13.58
N LYS A 37 2.27 -13.71 13.57
CA LYS A 37 2.52 -14.55 14.77
C LYS A 37 3.94 -14.43 15.27
N PHE A 38 4.94 -14.44 14.39
CA PHE A 38 6.35 -14.35 14.79
C PHE A 38 6.66 -13.07 15.59
N THR A 39 5.90 -12.00 15.39
CA THR A 39 5.99 -10.75 16.16
C THR A 39 5.14 -10.73 17.43
N THR A 40 4.07 -11.53 17.52
CA THR A 40 3.15 -11.55 18.68
C THR A 40 3.52 -12.59 19.75
N ASP A 41 4.28 -13.63 19.40
CA ASP A 41 4.79 -14.61 20.36
C ASP A 41 5.85 -14.04 21.33
N PHE A 42 6.35 -12.82 21.08
CA PHE A 42 7.23 -12.10 22.00
C PHE A 42 6.47 -11.30 23.08
N GLU A 43 5.14 -11.12 22.96
CA GLU A 43 4.37 -10.22 23.84
C GLU A 43 3.26 -10.92 24.65
N ASN A 44 2.93 -12.19 24.40
CA ASN A 44 1.86 -12.91 25.11
C ASN A 44 2.29 -13.56 26.43
N ALA A 45 3.00 -12.81 27.27
CA ALA A 45 3.26 -13.18 28.66
C ALA A 45 2.66 -12.17 29.64
N THR A 46 1.42 -11.70 29.46
CA THR A 46 0.54 -11.29 30.60
C THR A 46 -0.92 -11.05 30.18
N THR A 47 -1.81 -11.90 30.70
CA THR A 47 -3.20 -11.65 31.16
C THR A 47 -4.18 -10.88 30.25
N GLN A 48 -5.15 -11.54 29.63
CA GLN A 48 -6.49 -11.94 30.14
C GLN A 48 -7.50 -10.79 30.41
N ASP A 49 -8.48 -10.74 29.51
CA ASP A 49 -9.92 -10.89 29.75
C ASP A 49 -10.86 -9.66 29.72
N SER A 50 -12.06 -9.97 29.21
CA SER A 50 -13.37 -9.35 29.32
C SER A 50 -13.90 -8.49 28.15
N SER A 51 -14.91 -9.09 27.54
CA SER A 51 -15.89 -8.62 26.56
C SER A 51 -16.84 -7.53 27.08
N SER A 52 -17.33 -6.65 26.19
CA SER A 52 -18.78 -6.37 26.06
C SER A 52 -19.11 -5.45 24.87
N THR A 53 -20.30 -5.72 24.34
CA THR A 53 -21.04 -5.19 23.18
C THR A 53 -21.62 -3.77 23.35
N SER A 54 -21.68 -2.97 22.28
CA SER A 54 -22.95 -2.61 21.59
C SER A 54 -22.90 -1.33 20.71
N SER A 55 -23.57 -1.46 19.55
CA SER A 55 -24.35 -0.49 18.75
C SER A 55 -23.78 0.89 18.36
N ALA A 56 -23.58 1.04 17.04
CA ALA A 56 -23.52 2.32 16.32
C ALA A 56 -24.75 2.47 15.40
N PRO A 57 -25.28 3.69 15.15
CA PRO A 57 -26.37 3.89 14.20
C PRO A 57 -25.87 4.19 12.79
N GLU A 58 -26.46 3.50 11.81
CA GLU A 58 -26.36 3.76 10.37
C GLU A 58 -27.08 5.05 9.98
N ALA A 59 -26.50 5.82 9.06
CA ALA A 59 -27.18 6.89 8.35
C ALA A 59 -26.85 6.88 6.85
N LEU A 60 -27.80 6.29 6.11
CA LEU A 60 -28.35 6.72 4.82
C LEU A 60 -27.47 7.55 3.85
N PHE A 61 -27.10 6.92 2.73
CA PHE A 61 -27.08 7.61 1.43
C PHE A 61 -27.69 6.69 0.36
N LYS A 62 -28.64 7.25 -0.41
CA LYS A 62 -29.55 6.55 -1.31
C LYS A 62 -28.91 6.25 -2.67
N ASP A 63 -29.08 5.01 -3.13
CA ASP A 63 -28.80 4.54 -4.50
C ASP A 63 -29.63 5.26 -5.56
N HIS A 64 -29.05 5.53 -6.73
CA HIS A 64 -29.74 5.70 -8.02
C HIS A 64 -28.91 5.08 -9.17
N PRO A 65 -29.55 4.46 -10.18
CA PRO A 65 -28.93 3.42 -11.03
C PRO A 65 -28.13 3.95 -12.23
N ALA A 66 -27.18 3.12 -12.64
CA ALA A 66 -26.27 3.30 -13.77
C ALA A 66 -26.97 3.39 -15.14
N LYS A 67 -26.58 4.37 -15.97
CA LYS A 67 -26.88 4.37 -17.42
C LYS A 67 -25.68 3.83 -18.19
N ARG A 68 -25.90 2.69 -18.88
CA ARG A 68 -24.99 2.07 -19.86
C ARG A 68 -24.79 2.99 -21.07
N GLY A 69 -23.54 3.36 -21.33
CA GLY A 69 -23.11 4.08 -22.53
C GLY A 69 -21.87 3.40 -23.14
N ARG A 70 -21.87 3.28 -24.47
CA ARG A 70 -20.91 2.58 -25.36
C ARG A 70 -19.44 2.62 -24.93
N THR A 71 -18.84 1.43 -24.81
CA THR A 71 -17.41 1.20 -24.60
C THR A 71 -16.59 1.55 -25.85
N GLY A 72 -16.06 2.77 -25.91
CA GLY A 72 -14.95 3.08 -26.81
C GLY A 72 -13.69 2.35 -26.38
N ARG A 73 -12.90 1.84 -27.33
CA ARG A 73 -11.58 1.21 -27.13
C ARG A 73 -10.71 2.08 -26.23
N TYR A 74 -10.65 1.74 -24.94
CA TYR A 74 -9.62 2.21 -24.03
C TYR A 74 -8.36 1.43 -24.36
N TYR A 75 -7.41 2.09 -25.03
CA TYR A 75 -6.04 1.60 -25.10
C TYR A 75 -5.54 1.42 -23.65
N GLN A 76 -5.39 0.17 -23.24
CA GLN A 76 -4.74 -0.25 -21.99
C GLN A 76 -3.25 0.07 -22.11
N GLU A 77 -2.86 1.31 -21.86
CA GLU A 77 -1.48 1.57 -21.44
C GLU A 77 -1.43 1.19 -19.95
N SER A 78 -0.79 0.05 -19.70
CA SER A 78 -0.59 -0.57 -18.40
C SER A 78 -0.23 0.48 -17.34
N ALA A 79 -0.95 0.44 -16.22
CA ALA A 79 -0.49 1.14 -15.02
C ALA A 79 0.95 0.67 -14.76
N GLN A 80 1.94 1.55 -14.86
CA GLN A 80 3.33 1.23 -14.51
C GLN A 80 3.37 0.87 -13.02
N VAL A 81 3.38 -0.43 -12.71
CA VAL A 81 3.44 -0.98 -11.35
C VAL A 81 4.91 -1.09 -10.91
N ALA A 82 5.66 -0.01 -10.96
CA ALA A 82 6.92 0.06 -10.22
C ALA A 82 6.66 0.82 -8.93
N THR A 83 6.92 0.18 -7.80
CA THR A 83 7.01 0.84 -6.49
C THR A 83 8.00 2.01 -6.63
N ASP A 84 7.51 3.25 -6.56
CA ASP A 84 8.37 4.42 -6.63
C ASP A 84 9.04 4.65 -5.27
N PHE A 85 10.17 3.98 -5.05
CA PHE A 85 10.91 4.03 -3.79
C PHE A 85 11.38 5.44 -3.42
N ASN A 86 11.69 6.30 -4.41
CA ASN A 86 12.03 7.70 -4.15
C ASN A 86 10.81 8.48 -3.64
N TRP A 87 9.65 8.25 -4.26
CA TRP A 87 8.41 8.85 -3.82
C TRP A 87 8.01 8.39 -2.40
N ILE A 88 8.16 7.10 -2.10
CA ILE A 88 7.92 6.55 -0.76
C ILE A 88 8.84 7.21 0.27
N ARG A 89 10.14 7.30 -0.04
CA ARG A 89 11.15 7.93 0.82
C ARG A 89 10.76 9.36 1.19
N GLN A 90 10.38 10.15 0.18
CA GLN A 90 9.93 11.53 0.39
C GLN A 90 8.62 11.59 1.22
N SER A 91 7.69 10.67 0.96
CA SER A 91 6.42 10.61 1.68
C SER A 91 6.62 10.31 3.17
N ILE A 92 7.36 9.26 3.53
CA ILE A 92 7.61 8.91 4.94
C ILE A 92 8.43 9.98 5.67
N SER A 93 9.43 10.58 5.00
CA SER A 93 10.20 11.69 5.56
C SER A 93 9.30 12.89 5.89
N ARG A 94 8.37 13.25 4.99
CA ARG A 94 7.41 14.33 5.21
C ARG A 94 6.42 14.02 6.35
N HIS A 95 5.97 12.77 6.48
CA HIS A 95 5.17 12.34 7.63
C HIS A 95 5.95 12.53 8.93
N ASN A 96 7.19 12.05 8.97
CA ASN A 96 8.03 12.10 10.17
C ASN A 96 8.38 13.53 10.59
N GLN A 97 8.50 14.45 9.63
CA GLN A 97 8.63 15.88 9.93
C GLN A 97 7.41 16.44 10.66
N PHE A 98 6.19 16.13 10.21
CA PHE A 98 4.98 16.57 10.89
C PHE A 98 4.80 15.88 12.25
N ARG A 99 5.06 14.59 12.34
CA ARG A 99 5.02 13.84 13.60
C ARG A 99 5.99 14.42 14.64
N TYR A 100 7.18 14.84 14.22
CA TYR A 100 8.14 15.55 15.07
C TYR A 100 7.56 16.83 15.68
N TYR A 101 6.80 17.60 14.90
CA TYR A 101 6.16 18.80 15.43
C TYR A 101 5.10 18.50 16.49
N HIS A 102 4.61 17.28 16.57
CA HIS A 102 3.55 16.83 17.47
C HIS A 102 4.06 15.88 18.56
N SER A 103 5.38 15.76 18.76
CA SER A 103 5.96 14.78 19.71
C SER A 103 5.43 13.35 19.49
N ALA A 104 5.11 13.01 18.24
CA ALA A 104 4.76 11.66 17.83
C ALA A 104 6.02 10.96 17.32
N PRO A 105 6.33 9.73 17.79
CA PRO A 105 7.49 8.97 17.32
C PRO A 105 7.50 8.82 15.79
N PRO A 106 8.65 8.91 15.10
CA PRO A 106 8.73 8.72 13.66
C PRO A 106 8.20 7.34 13.24
N LEU A 107 7.52 7.30 12.10
CA LEU A 107 7.06 6.07 11.47
C LEU A 107 8.23 5.34 10.81
N ARG A 108 8.16 4.01 10.85
CA ARG A 108 9.06 3.10 10.14
C ARG A 108 8.42 2.62 8.85
N PHE A 109 9.23 2.55 7.80
CA PHE A 109 8.83 2.00 6.51
C PHE A 109 8.45 0.52 6.64
N ASN A 110 7.35 0.14 5.99
CA ASN A 110 6.93 -1.25 5.86
C ASN A 110 6.56 -1.55 4.40
N ILE A 111 7.30 -2.46 3.76
CA ILE A 111 7.12 -2.82 2.35
C ILE A 111 5.76 -3.50 2.10
N SER A 112 5.29 -4.35 3.02
CA SER A 112 4.00 -5.02 2.89
C SER A 112 2.84 -4.02 2.91
N LEU A 113 2.92 -2.99 3.76
CA LEU A 113 1.95 -1.88 3.74
C LEU A 113 2.01 -1.07 2.44
N CYS A 114 3.19 -0.93 1.82
CA CYS A 114 3.32 -0.27 0.51
C CYS A 114 2.67 -1.13 -0.59
N GLN A 115 2.84 -2.45 -0.56
CA GLN A 115 2.20 -3.37 -1.50
C GLN A 115 0.66 -3.33 -1.38
N ILE A 116 0.13 -3.35 -0.16
CA ILE A 116 -1.31 -3.18 0.10
C ILE A 116 -1.80 -1.85 -0.46
N SER A 117 -1.08 -0.76 -0.16
CA SER A 117 -1.41 0.59 -0.64
C SER A 117 -1.40 0.67 -2.16
N GLN A 118 -0.40 0.06 -2.81
CA GLN A 118 -0.24 0.07 -4.26
C GLN A 118 -1.33 -0.73 -4.96
N ALA A 119 -1.66 -1.92 -4.44
CA ALA A 119 -2.75 -2.73 -4.96
C ALA A 119 -4.08 -1.96 -4.93
N TYR A 120 -4.34 -1.23 -3.83
CA TYR A 120 -5.57 -0.44 -3.71
C TYR A 120 -5.55 0.82 -4.57
N ALA A 121 -4.43 1.56 -4.64
CA ALA A 121 -4.28 2.70 -5.53
C ALA A 121 -4.52 2.30 -7.00
N ASN A 122 -3.94 1.17 -7.43
CA ASN A 122 -4.14 0.61 -8.76
C ASN A 122 -5.61 0.29 -9.03
N ARG A 123 -6.30 -0.30 -8.04
CA ARG A 123 -7.73 -0.59 -8.13
C ARG A 123 -8.55 0.69 -8.30
N MET A 124 -8.31 1.70 -7.45
CA MET A 124 -9.01 2.99 -7.57
C MET A 124 -8.79 3.66 -8.92
N ALA A 125 -7.55 3.66 -9.44
CA ALA A 125 -7.24 4.24 -10.74
C ALA A 125 -7.95 3.47 -11.88
N ARG A 126 -7.95 2.13 -11.85
CA ARG A 126 -8.58 1.28 -12.87
C ARG A 126 -10.11 1.42 -12.88
N GLU A 127 -10.72 1.35 -11.70
CA GLU A 127 -12.18 1.31 -11.53
C GLU A 127 -12.80 2.70 -11.37
N ASN A 128 -11.99 3.75 -11.24
CA ASN A 128 -12.43 5.11 -10.84
C ASN A 128 -13.17 5.12 -9.49
N LEU A 129 -12.79 4.22 -8.58
CA LEU A 129 -13.36 4.11 -7.24
C LEU A 129 -12.87 5.26 -6.34
N TRP A 130 -13.71 5.69 -5.39
CA TRP A 130 -13.33 6.60 -4.32
C TRP A 130 -13.97 6.16 -3.00
N GLY A 131 -13.16 5.91 -1.97
CA GLY A 131 -13.59 5.44 -0.66
C GLY A 131 -12.57 4.51 -0.01
N HIS A 132 -12.73 4.25 1.28
CA HIS A 132 -11.84 3.36 2.05
C HIS A 132 -12.06 1.88 1.75
N ASN A 133 -11.01 1.07 1.88
CA ASN A 133 -11.10 -0.39 1.76
C ASN A 133 -11.38 -1.06 3.13
N TYR A 134 -12.56 -0.83 3.72
CA TYR A 134 -12.85 -1.28 5.08
C TYR A 134 -12.64 -2.79 5.32
N ASN A 135 -12.82 -3.65 4.31
CA ASN A 135 -12.57 -5.08 4.43
C ASN A 135 -11.11 -5.39 4.76
N VAL A 136 -10.16 -4.79 4.02
CA VAL A 136 -8.73 -4.96 4.27
C VAL A 136 -8.33 -4.26 5.56
N LEU A 137 -8.83 -3.05 5.79
CA LEU A 137 -8.48 -2.28 6.98
C LEU A 137 -8.88 -3.02 8.25
N ASN A 138 -10.11 -3.52 8.33
CA ASN A 138 -10.62 -4.20 9.53
C ASN A 138 -9.96 -5.56 9.74
N LYS A 139 -9.69 -6.31 8.67
CA LYS A 139 -9.02 -7.61 8.76
C LYS A 139 -7.62 -7.51 9.39
N TYR A 140 -6.89 -6.44 9.09
CA TYR A 140 -5.49 -6.28 9.50
C TYR A 140 -5.25 -5.17 10.53
N GLY A 141 -6.31 -4.57 11.07
CA GLY A 141 -6.18 -3.47 12.03
C GLY A 141 -5.47 -2.24 11.48
N LEU A 142 -5.57 -1.98 10.17
CA LEU A 142 -4.89 -0.86 9.50
C LEU A 142 -5.71 0.43 9.56
N GLY A 143 -5.00 1.54 9.63
CA GLY A 143 -5.52 2.88 9.32
C GLY A 143 -5.22 3.25 7.88
N GLU A 144 -5.94 4.22 7.33
CA GLU A 144 -5.77 4.63 5.93
C GLU A 144 -6.01 6.12 5.72
N ASN A 145 -5.12 6.76 4.96
CA ASN A 145 -5.35 8.07 4.38
C ASN A 145 -5.42 7.96 2.86
N LEU A 146 -6.39 8.65 2.27
CA LEU A 146 -6.60 8.69 0.82
C LEU A 146 -6.46 10.13 0.31
N ALA A 147 -5.87 10.30 -0.87
CA ALA A 147 -5.92 11.58 -1.59
C ALA A 147 -6.23 11.35 -3.08
N LYS A 148 -6.98 12.29 -3.66
CA LYS A 148 -7.28 12.32 -5.09
C LYS A 148 -7.19 13.74 -5.61
N TYR A 149 -6.39 13.93 -6.64
CA TYR A 149 -6.22 15.24 -7.28
C TYR A 149 -5.89 15.10 -8.76
N THR A 150 -6.15 16.16 -9.51
CA THR A 150 -5.90 16.21 -10.95
C THR A 150 -4.67 17.07 -11.21
N GLN A 151 -3.77 16.59 -12.07
CA GLN A 151 -2.65 17.36 -12.59
C GLN A 151 -2.81 17.60 -14.09
N SER A 152 -2.48 18.82 -14.52
CA SER A 152 -2.52 19.23 -15.92
C SER A 152 -1.25 18.84 -16.65
N GLY A 153 -1.40 18.39 -17.90
CA GLY A 153 -0.29 18.06 -18.80
C GLY A 153 0.10 16.59 -18.78
N SER A 154 1.05 16.24 -19.64
CA SER A 154 1.55 14.87 -19.81
C SER A 154 2.56 14.43 -18.75
N LYS A 155 2.89 15.30 -17.78
CA LYS A 155 3.85 14.98 -16.72
C LYS A 155 3.32 13.81 -15.89
N ARG A 156 4.14 12.75 -15.79
CA ARG A 156 3.92 11.59 -14.93
C ARG A 156 4.48 11.79 -13.51
N TYR A 157 5.24 12.86 -13.29
CA TYR A 157 5.81 13.16 -11.97
C TYR A 157 4.71 13.47 -10.95
N VAL A 158 4.71 12.73 -9.85
CA VAL A 158 3.80 12.94 -8.72
C VAL A 158 4.63 13.42 -7.54
N ASN A 159 4.34 14.62 -7.03
CA ASN A 159 4.98 15.11 -5.81
C ASN A 159 4.31 14.46 -4.59
N SER A 160 5.07 13.68 -3.82
CA SER A 160 4.57 12.96 -2.63
C SER A 160 4.07 13.90 -1.53
N SER A 161 4.74 15.05 -1.34
CA SER A 161 4.40 16.03 -0.29
C SER A 161 3.02 16.65 -0.47
N VAL A 162 2.47 16.69 -1.69
CA VAL A 162 1.14 17.27 -1.95
C VAL A 162 0.07 16.57 -1.10
N SER A 163 0.05 15.23 -1.09
CA SER A 163 -0.96 14.48 -0.35
C SER A 163 -0.76 14.60 1.16
N VAL A 164 0.49 14.51 1.62
CA VAL A 164 0.83 14.61 3.05
C VAL A 164 0.49 15.99 3.61
N ASP A 165 0.77 17.05 2.84
CA ASP A 165 0.46 18.42 3.22
C ASP A 165 -1.05 18.68 3.23
N LEU A 166 -1.79 18.10 2.28
CA LEU A 166 -3.25 18.17 2.27
C LEU A 166 -3.86 17.53 3.51
N TRP A 167 -3.39 16.33 3.88
CA TRP A 167 -3.82 15.65 5.11
C TRP A 167 -3.47 16.46 6.36
N TYR A 168 -2.26 17.01 6.43
CA TYR A 168 -1.82 17.78 7.60
C TYR A 168 -2.59 19.10 7.79
N ARG A 169 -3.07 19.74 6.71
CA ARG A 169 -3.82 21.00 6.78
C ARG A 169 -5.08 20.92 7.64
N GLU A 170 -5.66 19.74 7.83
CA GLU A 170 -6.81 19.53 8.71
C GLU A 170 -6.51 19.87 10.19
N ILE A 171 -5.23 20.04 10.57
CA ILE A 171 -4.84 20.57 11.87
C ILE A 171 -5.57 21.87 12.24
N GLY A 172 -5.85 22.73 11.26
CA GLY A 172 -6.55 24.00 11.48
C GLY A 172 -7.99 23.82 11.94
N ASP A 173 -8.55 22.63 11.75
CA ASP A 173 -9.91 22.26 12.09
C ASP A 173 -9.99 21.31 13.31
N TYR A 174 -8.88 21.08 14.02
CA TYR A 174 -8.83 20.18 15.18
C TYR A 174 -8.77 20.93 16.52
N ASP A 175 -9.68 20.62 17.45
CA ASP A 175 -9.61 21.12 18.82
C ASP A 175 -8.84 20.14 19.73
N PHE A 176 -7.59 20.51 20.04
CA PHE A 176 -6.71 19.76 20.92
C PHE A 176 -7.21 19.64 22.37
N ARG A 177 -8.12 20.51 22.83
CA ARG A 177 -8.65 20.44 24.20
C ARG A 177 -9.71 19.35 24.33
N SER A 178 -10.63 19.29 23.38
CA SER A 178 -11.72 18.31 23.38
C SER A 178 -11.36 17.01 22.66
N GLY A 179 -10.30 17.00 21.85
CA GLY A 179 -9.92 15.86 21.01
C GLY A 179 -10.91 15.62 19.86
N ARG A 180 -11.57 16.68 19.39
CA ARG A 180 -12.66 16.60 18.41
C ARG A 180 -12.45 17.58 17.25
N PRO A 181 -13.05 17.31 16.07
CA PRO A 181 -13.11 18.30 15.01
C PRO A 181 -13.90 19.53 15.46
N LEU A 182 -13.50 20.70 14.94
CA LEU A 182 -14.35 21.89 14.90
C LEU A 182 -15.60 21.57 14.04
N TYR A 183 -16.71 22.25 14.35
CA TYR A 183 -18.04 21.94 13.82
C TYR A 183 -18.07 21.65 12.30
N ASN A 184 -18.58 20.46 11.92
CA ASN A 184 -18.70 19.96 10.54
C ASN A 184 -17.38 19.88 9.74
N ARG A 185 -16.24 19.71 10.41
CA ARG A 185 -14.93 19.55 9.74
C ARG A 185 -14.44 18.10 9.77
N ALA A 186 -13.68 17.74 8.73
CA ALA A 186 -12.97 16.47 8.65
C ALA A 186 -11.53 16.66 9.16
N VAL A 187 -11.15 15.84 10.13
CA VAL A 187 -9.80 15.85 10.77
C VAL A 187 -9.14 14.48 10.76
N GLY A 188 -9.78 13.50 10.12
CA GLY A 188 -9.38 12.09 10.16
C GLY A 188 -8.00 11.84 9.58
N HIS A 189 -7.62 12.59 8.53
CA HIS A 189 -6.32 12.39 7.91
C HIS A 189 -5.19 12.97 8.77
N PHE A 190 -5.38 14.18 9.30
CA PHE A 190 -4.42 14.79 10.23
C PHE A 190 -4.22 13.92 11.47
N THR A 191 -5.32 13.51 12.11
CA THR A 191 -5.28 12.73 13.35
C THR A 191 -4.60 11.38 13.16
N GLN A 192 -4.83 10.69 12.04
CA GLN A 192 -4.08 9.46 11.70
C GLN A 192 -2.59 9.74 11.44
N LEU A 193 -2.26 10.81 10.71
CA LEU A 193 -0.88 11.16 10.35
C LEU A 193 0.00 11.36 11.60
N VAL A 194 -0.53 12.06 12.60
CA VAL A 194 0.19 12.35 13.86
C VAL A 194 -0.13 11.38 15.00
N TRP A 195 -0.86 10.29 14.75
CA TRP A 195 -1.27 9.36 15.79
C TRP A 195 -0.07 8.73 16.50
N ARG A 196 0.13 9.04 17.78
CA ARG A 196 1.34 8.68 18.54
C ARG A 196 1.62 7.17 18.56
N SER A 197 0.61 6.34 18.77
CA SER A 197 0.75 4.88 18.85
C SER A 197 0.96 4.18 17.50
N THR A 198 0.71 4.85 16.37
CA THR A 198 1.03 4.29 15.04
C THR A 198 2.53 4.36 14.84
N TYR A 199 3.17 3.25 14.45
CA TYR A 199 4.63 3.17 14.33
C TYR A 199 5.13 2.67 12.98
N GLN A 200 4.26 2.11 12.14
CA GLN A 200 4.59 1.67 10.78
C GLN A 200 3.68 2.34 9.75
N MET A 201 4.23 2.56 8.56
CA MET A 201 3.45 2.98 7.40
C MET A 201 3.97 2.39 6.09
N GLY A 202 3.06 2.31 5.13
CA GLY A 202 3.38 2.14 3.73
C GLY A 202 2.48 3.01 2.88
N THR A 203 2.94 3.41 1.71
CA THR A 203 2.26 4.40 0.88
C THR A 203 2.55 4.19 -0.59
N ALA A 204 1.59 4.54 -1.43
CA ALA A 204 1.66 4.34 -2.87
C ALA A 204 0.74 5.30 -3.61
N PHE A 205 0.96 5.41 -4.92
CA PHE A 205 0.06 6.14 -5.80
C PHE A 205 -0.20 5.38 -7.10
N ALA A 206 -1.29 5.76 -7.78
CA ALA A 206 -1.58 5.34 -9.13
C ALA A 206 -2.17 6.50 -9.93
N ILE A 207 -1.96 6.48 -11.25
CA ILE A 207 -2.43 7.53 -12.15
C ILE A 207 -3.48 6.94 -13.11
N ARG A 208 -4.65 7.58 -13.18
CA ARG A 208 -5.64 7.34 -14.23
C ARG A 208 -5.58 8.48 -15.24
N ARG A 209 -5.29 8.17 -16.50
CA ARG A 209 -5.35 9.16 -17.58
C ARG A 209 -6.81 9.43 -17.98
N GLN A 210 -7.16 10.71 -18.08
CA GLN A 210 -8.47 11.18 -18.51
C GLN A 210 -8.27 12.30 -19.55
N GLY A 211 -8.26 11.93 -20.83
CA GLY A 211 -7.94 12.86 -21.92
C GLY A 211 -6.51 13.41 -21.80
N ASN A 212 -6.40 14.73 -21.63
CA ASN A 212 -5.14 15.46 -21.42
C ASN A 212 -4.81 15.71 -19.93
N ARG A 213 -5.55 15.07 -19.01
CA ARG A 213 -5.38 15.18 -17.56
C ARG A 213 -4.97 13.84 -16.95
N ASN A 214 -4.22 13.92 -15.86
CA ASN A 214 -3.87 12.78 -15.03
C ASN A 214 -4.58 12.93 -13.68
N VAL A 215 -5.39 11.95 -13.31
CA VAL A 215 -6.00 11.85 -11.98
C VAL A 215 -5.11 10.96 -11.13
N VAL A 216 -4.54 11.53 -10.06
CA VAL A 216 -3.68 10.82 -9.13
C VAL A 216 -4.52 10.31 -7.97
N PHE A 217 -4.32 9.05 -7.62
CA PHE A 217 -4.88 8.41 -6.43
C PHE A 217 -3.73 8.03 -5.52
N VAL A 218 -3.77 8.47 -4.26
CA VAL A 218 -2.75 8.18 -3.25
C VAL A 218 -3.38 7.45 -2.09
N VAL A 219 -2.68 6.42 -1.61
CA VAL A 219 -3.07 5.58 -0.47
C VAL A 219 -1.89 5.53 0.48
N ALA A 220 -2.12 5.84 1.75
CA ALA A 220 -1.18 5.54 2.84
C ALA A 220 -1.86 4.65 3.86
N ASN A 221 -1.28 3.50 4.17
CA ASN A 221 -1.74 2.56 5.19
C ASN A 221 -0.83 2.63 6.42
N TYR A 222 -1.44 2.54 7.60
CA TYR A 222 -0.81 2.78 8.89
C TYR A 222 -1.04 1.60 9.83
N TYR A 223 -0.02 1.23 10.60
CA TYR A 223 -0.14 0.18 11.62
C TYR A 223 0.50 0.60 12.96
N PRO A 224 -0.18 0.34 14.09
CA PRO A 224 -1.62 0.04 14.20
C PRO A 224 -2.47 1.22 13.73
N ARG A 225 -3.76 0.98 13.46
CA ARG A 225 -4.70 2.06 13.11
C ARG A 225 -4.74 3.16 14.16
N GLY A 226 -4.81 4.39 13.68
CA GLY A 226 -5.20 5.54 14.47
C GLY A 226 -6.72 5.71 14.53
N ASN A 227 -7.16 6.88 14.98
CA ASN A 227 -8.57 7.28 15.01
C ASN A 227 -9.46 6.30 15.79
N VAL A 228 -8.90 5.69 16.83
CA VAL A 228 -9.65 4.83 17.76
C VAL A 228 -10.39 5.72 18.76
N ASN A 229 -11.69 5.45 18.92
CA ASN A 229 -12.54 6.18 19.87
C ASN A 229 -11.92 6.19 21.28
N GLY A 230 -11.93 7.36 21.92
CA GLY A 230 -11.31 7.57 23.23
C GLY A 230 -9.79 7.80 23.22
N GLY A 231 -9.09 7.55 22.10
CA GLY A 231 -7.64 7.67 22.01
C GLY A 231 -7.09 9.05 21.61
N TYR A 232 -7.96 9.99 21.21
CA TYR A 232 -7.54 11.24 20.56
C TYR A 232 -6.66 12.15 21.44
N ILE A 233 -7.01 12.33 22.72
CA ILE A 233 -6.30 13.24 23.63
C ILE A 233 -4.86 12.74 23.90
N SER A 234 -4.65 11.43 23.98
CA SER A 234 -3.33 10.84 24.24
C SER A 234 -2.47 10.68 22.98
N ASN A 235 -3.09 10.63 21.80
CA ASN A 235 -2.40 10.36 20.54
C ASN A 235 -2.18 11.58 19.65
N VAL A 236 -2.99 12.63 19.78
CA VAL A 236 -2.95 13.81 18.90
C VAL A 236 -2.58 15.03 19.73
N LEU A 237 -1.29 15.20 19.96
CA LEU A 237 -0.76 16.27 20.82
C LEU A 237 -0.69 17.60 20.05
N PRO A 238 -0.79 18.76 20.72
CA PRO A 238 -0.59 20.04 20.06
C PRO A 238 0.84 20.19 19.55
N ARG A 239 1.00 21.09 18.58
CA ARG A 239 2.32 21.41 18.03
C ARG A 239 3.26 21.90 19.14
N ARG A 240 4.50 21.43 19.15
CA ARG A 240 5.54 21.86 20.09
C ARG A 240 5.70 23.38 20.02
N ARG A 241 5.76 24.05 21.19
CA ARG A 241 6.07 25.48 21.26
C ARG A 241 7.54 25.69 20.88
N PHE A 242 7.81 26.68 20.03
CA PHE A 242 9.17 27.11 19.72
C PHE A 242 9.94 27.41 21.01
N GLY A 243 11.16 26.86 21.14
CA GLY A 243 12.05 27.09 22.29
C GLY A 243 11.89 26.14 23.48
N LYS A 244 10.94 25.20 23.49
CA LYS A 244 10.95 24.10 24.48
C LYS A 244 11.89 22.98 24.02
N SER A 245 12.84 22.61 24.88
CA SER A 245 13.78 21.51 24.67
C SER A 245 13.04 20.19 24.40
N ILE A 246 13.71 19.28 23.68
CA ILE A 246 13.32 17.87 23.58
C ILE A 246 13.27 17.32 25.00
N ASP A 247 12.20 16.61 25.36
CA ASP A 247 12.17 15.85 26.62
C ASP A 247 12.93 14.54 26.36
N PRO A 248 14.18 14.40 26.82
CA PRO A 248 15.02 13.27 26.45
C PRO A 248 14.49 11.92 26.95
N GLU A 249 13.61 11.93 27.96
CA GLU A 249 12.98 10.71 28.49
C GLU A 249 11.75 10.29 27.67
N LYS A 250 11.02 11.25 27.09
CA LYS A 250 9.80 10.98 26.28
C LYS A 250 10.02 10.94 24.78
N ASP A 251 11.06 11.61 24.29
CA ASP A 251 11.44 11.73 22.89
C ASP A 251 12.84 11.10 22.68
N SER A 252 13.02 9.85 23.12
CA SER A 252 14.29 9.11 23.04
C SER A 252 14.74 8.76 21.62
N TRP A 253 13.89 9.03 20.62
CA TRP A 253 14.14 8.76 19.21
C TRP A 253 14.81 9.96 18.53
N SER A 254 15.77 9.70 17.64
CA SER A 254 16.33 10.71 16.74
C SER A 254 15.60 10.65 15.39
N LEU A 255 14.94 11.75 15.00
CA LEU A 255 14.28 11.88 13.70
C LEU A 255 15.23 11.55 12.54
N GLU A 256 16.47 12.06 12.64
CA GLU A 256 17.50 11.85 11.63
C GLU A 256 17.90 10.37 11.55
N GLN A 257 18.08 9.72 12.70
CA GLN A 257 18.40 8.30 12.74
C GLN A 257 17.27 7.44 12.14
N VAL A 258 16.02 7.66 12.53
CA VAL A 258 14.90 6.84 12.03
C VAL A 258 14.69 7.08 10.53
N ASN A 259 14.86 8.31 10.04
CA ASN A 259 14.79 8.57 8.60
C ASN A 259 15.94 7.88 7.84
N ARG A 260 17.16 7.86 8.38
CA ARG A 260 18.27 7.08 7.80
C ARG A 260 17.97 5.58 7.77
N GLU A 261 17.44 5.02 8.87
CA GLU A 261 17.04 3.61 8.93
C GLU A 261 15.93 3.29 7.91
N ASN A 262 15.00 4.21 7.69
CA ASN A 262 13.98 4.08 6.65
C ASN A 262 14.59 4.10 5.24
N ASP A 263 15.54 5.01 4.97
CA ASP A 263 16.22 5.08 3.69
C ASP A 263 16.95 3.77 3.37
N GLU A 264 17.68 3.22 4.35
CA GLU A 264 18.36 1.92 4.22
C GLU A 264 17.37 0.77 4.02
N ALA A 265 16.23 0.77 4.74
CA ALA A 265 15.20 -0.25 4.58
C ALA A 265 14.53 -0.20 3.20
N ILE A 266 14.32 1.00 2.67
CA ILE A 266 13.82 1.24 1.31
C ILE A 266 14.83 0.74 0.27
N ASP A 267 16.11 1.01 0.47
CA ASP A 267 17.17 0.55 -0.44
C ASP A 267 17.29 -0.97 -0.44
N ARG A 268 17.23 -1.62 0.73
CA ARG A 268 17.18 -3.08 0.83
C ARG A 268 15.95 -3.66 0.11
N ALA A 269 14.77 -3.09 0.37
CA ALA A 269 13.54 -3.55 -0.29
C ALA A 269 13.58 -3.39 -1.81
N LYS A 270 14.27 -2.35 -2.32
CA LYS A 270 14.51 -2.17 -3.75
C LYS A 270 15.40 -3.28 -4.31
N VAL A 271 16.53 -3.56 -3.67
CA VAL A 271 17.45 -4.63 -4.08
C VAL A 271 16.77 -6.00 -4.02
N ASP A 272 16.01 -6.28 -2.97
CA ASP A 272 15.26 -7.53 -2.84
C ASP A 272 14.22 -7.69 -3.96
N LEU A 273 13.53 -6.60 -4.34
CA LEU A 273 12.56 -6.61 -5.43
C LEU A 273 13.24 -6.83 -6.80
N GLU A 274 14.41 -6.24 -7.02
CA GLU A 274 15.23 -6.47 -8.22
C GLU A 274 15.77 -7.92 -8.26
N ARG A 275 16.17 -8.48 -7.12
CA ARG A 275 16.60 -9.88 -7.01
C ARG A 275 15.44 -10.83 -7.33
N LEU A 276 14.28 -10.65 -6.70
CA LEU A 276 13.08 -11.46 -6.95
C LEU A 276 12.65 -11.39 -8.42
N HIS A 277 12.77 -10.21 -9.03
CA HIS A 277 12.54 -10.04 -10.45
C HIS A 277 13.50 -10.89 -11.28
N PHE A 278 14.79 -10.86 -10.98
CA PHE A 278 15.80 -11.66 -11.66
C PHE A 278 15.65 -13.17 -11.44
N GLU A 279 15.30 -13.61 -10.23
CA GLU A 279 15.02 -15.01 -9.92
C GLU A 279 13.80 -15.51 -10.70
N ALA A 280 12.70 -14.74 -10.71
CA ALA A 280 11.52 -15.07 -11.51
C ALA A 280 11.82 -15.13 -13.02
N PHE A 281 12.79 -14.36 -13.51
CA PHE A 281 13.26 -14.46 -14.89
C PHE A 281 13.95 -15.79 -15.17
N LYS A 282 14.83 -16.22 -14.27
CA LYS A 282 15.55 -17.49 -14.43
C LYS A 282 14.60 -18.67 -14.40
N ASP A 283 13.67 -18.67 -13.46
CA ASP A 283 12.65 -19.70 -13.35
C ASP A 283 11.81 -19.77 -14.63
N PHE A 284 11.50 -18.61 -15.25
CA PHE A 284 10.82 -18.55 -16.55
C PHE A 284 11.64 -19.21 -17.66
N GLU A 285 12.93 -18.89 -17.79
CA GLU A 285 13.80 -19.46 -18.81
C GLU A 285 13.88 -20.99 -18.67
N GLU A 286 14.09 -21.49 -17.45
CA GLU A 286 14.12 -22.94 -17.16
C GLU A 286 12.79 -23.63 -17.52
N LEU A 287 11.65 -23.03 -17.16
CA LEU A 287 10.32 -23.55 -17.52
C LEU A 287 10.08 -23.59 -19.03
N THR A 288 10.57 -22.60 -19.79
CA THR A 288 10.38 -22.55 -21.24
C THR A 288 11.20 -23.60 -21.97
N GLU A 289 12.38 -23.94 -21.44
CA GLU A 289 13.20 -25.05 -21.93
C GLU A 289 12.52 -26.41 -21.64
N GLU A 290 12.00 -26.61 -20.42
CA GLU A 290 11.28 -27.85 -20.07
C GLU A 290 10.01 -28.08 -20.89
N LEU A 291 9.32 -27.01 -21.29
CA LEU A 291 8.06 -27.05 -22.03
C LEU A 291 8.23 -26.99 -23.56
N GLU A 292 9.47 -27.02 -24.07
CA GLU A 292 9.79 -26.89 -25.51
C GLU A 292 9.10 -25.69 -26.18
N ILE A 293 8.95 -24.58 -25.44
CA ILE A 293 8.27 -23.39 -25.94
C ILE A 293 9.11 -22.76 -27.07
N SER A 294 8.45 -22.36 -28.17
CA SER A 294 9.16 -21.85 -29.34
C SER A 294 10.07 -20.64 -29.00
N PRO A 295 11.28 -20.55 -29.59
CA PRO A 295 12.18 -19.41 -29.36
C PRO A 295 11.57 -18.04 -29.69
N ALA A 296 10.61 -17.98 -30.63
CA ALA A 296 9.89 -16.77 -30.97
C ALA A 296 8.98 -16.29 -29.84
N THR A 297 8.29 -17.24 -29.17
CA THR A 297 7.50 -16.96 -27.96
C THR A 297 8.41 -16.48 -26.85
N VAL A 298 9.49 -17.20 -26.54
CA VAL A 298 10.46 -16.81 -25.50
C VAL A 298 11.02 -15.40 -25.75
N SER A 299 11.42 -15.08 -26.99
CA SER A 299 11.94 -13.76 -27.35
C SER A 299 10.92 -12.62 -27.15
N THR A 300 9.64 -12.89 -27.42
CA THR A 300 8.55 -11.92 -27.21
C THR A 300 8.40 -11.62 -25.72
N VAL A 301 8.47 -12.66 -24.90
CA VAL A 301 8.34 -12.56 -23.45
C VAL A 301 9.57 -11.90 -22.84
N GLN A 302 10.77 -12.21 -23.31
CA GLN A 302 12.00 -11.53 -22.89
C GLN A 302 11.96 -10.03 -23.22
N LYS A 303 11.34 -9.62 -24.34
CA LYS A 303 11.14 -8.20 -24.66
C LYS A 303 10.14 -7.53 -23.73
N GLU A 304 9.02 -8.18 -23.42
CA GLU A 304 8.09 -7.70 -22.40
C GLU A 304 8.74 -7.64 -21.02
N PHE A 305 9.59 -8.62 -20.71
CA PHE A 305 10.30 -8.72 -19.45
C PHE A 305 11.26 -7.56 -19.26
N LYS A 306 12.13 -7.32 -20.25
CA LYS A 306 13.10 -6.20 -20.24
C LYS A 306 12.45 -4.83 -20.27
N SER A 307 11.21 -4.72 -20.75
CA SER A 307 10.45 -3.46 -20.76
C SER A 307 9.55 -3.30 -19.53
N SER A 308 9.32 -4.36 -18.76
CA SER A 308 8.54 -4.34 -17.53
C SER A 308 9.43 -3.97 -16.34
N SER A 309 9.12 -2.87 -15.69
CA SER A 309 9.72 -2.49 -14.40
C SER A 309 9.00 -3.13 -13.19
N SER A 310 8.14 -4.15 -13.42
CA SER A 310 7.27 -4.72 -12.39
C SER A 310 7.25 -6.25 -12.39
N THR A 311 7.42 -6.86 -11.23
CA THR A 311 7.27 -8.32 -10.99
C THR A 311 5.85 -8.82 -11.21
N GLY A 312 4.83 -7.97 -11.00
CA GLY A 312 3.43 -8.33 -11.24
C GLY A 312 3.07 -8.54 -12.71
N ALA A 313 3.47 -7.62 -13.60
CA ALA A 313 3.22 -7.77 -15.03
C ALA A 313 3.92 -9.01 -15.60
N LEU A 314 5.09 -9.35 -15.04
CA LEU A 314 5.79 -10.58 -15.38
C LEU A 314 5.02 -11.82 -15.01
N ALA A 315 4.52 -11.91 -13.77
CA ALA A 315 3.72 -13.04 -13.32
C ALA A 315 2.46 -13.23 -14.19
N CYS A 316 1.78 -12.15 -14.59
CA CYS A 316 0.63 -12.24 -15.51
C CYS A 316 1.01 -12.67 -16.92
N THR A 317 2.09 -12.12 -17.48
CA THR A 317 2.61 -12.52 -18.79
C THR A 317 2.98 -14.00 -18.75
N LEU A 318 3.78 -14.44 -17.77
CA LEU A 318 4.13 -15.83 -17.48
C LEU A 318 2.90 -16.74 -17.37
N MET A 319 1.90 -16.38 -16.57
CA MET A 319 0.69 -17.17 -16.39
C MET A 319 -0.08 -17.31 -17.71
N THR A 320 -0.15 -16.23 -18.50
CA THR A 320 -0.82 -16.23 -19.81
C THR A 320 -0.08 -17.12 -20.81
N ILE A 321 1.26 -17.10 -20.82
CA ILE A 321 2.09 -17.95 -21.69
C ILE A 321 2.02 -19.41 -21.28
N VAL A 322 2.08 -19.71 -19.97
CA VAL A 322 1.94 -21.08 -19.48
C VAL A 322 0.55 -21.61 -19.80
N LEU A 323 -0.51 -20.82 -19.62
CA LEU A 323 -1.87 -21.21 -19.97
C LEU A 323 -2.05 -21.41 -21.48
N THR A 324 -1.50 -20.53 -22.32
CA THR A 324 -1.59 -20.67 -23.79
C THR A 324 -0.69 -21.78 -24.35
N GLY A 325 0.50 -21.97 -23.78
CA GLY A 325 1.43 -23.05 -24.11
C GLY A 325 0.86 -24.41 -23.72
N MET A 326 0.28 -24.56 -22.52
CA MET A 326 -0.40 -25.80 -22.13
C MET A 326 -1.60 -26.10 -23.02
N ILE A 327 -2.38 -25.10 -23.45
CA ILE A 327 -3.49 -25.31 -24.41
C ILE A 327 -2.96 -25.82 -25.76
N THR A 328 -1.76 -25.41 -26.18
CA THR A 328 -1.17 -25.82 -27.47
C THR A 328 -0.51 -27.21 -27.40
N ILE A 329 -0.06 -27.64 -26.22
CA ILE A 329 0.51 -28.99 -25.99
C ILE A 329 -0.60 -30.03 -25.76
N ILE A 330 -1.78 -29.60 -25.29
CA ILE A 330 -2.94 -30.47 -25.02
C ILE A 330 -3.84 -30.68 -26.25
N LEU A 331 -3.72 -29.85 -27.31
CA LEU A 331 -4.47 -29.95 -28.56
C LEU A 331 -3.65 -30.60 -29.68
#